data_AF-F9ZED2-F1
#
_entry.id   AF-F9ZED2-F1
#
_cell.length_a   1.000
_cell.length_b   1.000
_cell.length_c   1.000
_cell.angle_alpha   90.00
_cell.angle_beta   90.00
_cell.angle_gamma   90.00
#
_symmetry.space_group_name_H-M   'P 1'
#
loop_
_entity.id
_entity.type
_entity.pdbx_description
1 polymer ?
#
loop_
_entity_poly.entity_id
_entity_poly.type
_entity_poly.pdbx_seq_one_letter_code
_entity_poly.pdbx_strand_id
1 'polypeptide(L)' 'MKILVHFKSGFKQTFIVPKCMLALEFRNMAREIGGNIASIEFSLPSRRQTDIASVELRNEVFRLPDER' A
#
# COMPACT_ATOMS: atom_id res chain seq x y z
N MET A 1 -3.83 5.26 10.68
CA MET A 1 -3.38 5.26 9.26
C MET A 1 -4.55 4.82 8.40
N LYS A 2 -4.66 5.34 7.18
CA LYS A 2 -5.65 4.87 6.20
C LYS A 2 -4.96 3.91 5.24
N ILE A 3 -5.58 2.75 5.04
CA ILE A 3 -5.04 1.69 4.18
C ILE A 3 -6.15 1.24 3.24
N LEU A 4 -5.92 1.30 1.94
CA LEU A 4 -6.82 0.79 0.93
C LEU A 4 -6.38 -0.65 0.57
N VAL A 5 -7.32 -1.58 0.62
CA VAL A 5 -7.08 -2.99 0.30
C VAL A 5 -7.89 -3.35 -0.94
N HIS A 6 -7.21 -3.94 -1.93
CA HIS A 6 -7.85 -4.51 -3.11
C HIS A 6 -7.91 -6.03 -2.92
N PHE A 7 -9.10 -6.59 -2.91
CA PHE A 7 -9.32 -8.03 -2.80
C PHE A 7 -9.34 -8.67 -4.18
N LYS A 8 -8.97 -9.96 -4.25
CA LYS A 8 -9.05 -10.75 -5.49
C LYS A 8 -10.47 -10.91 -6.01
N SER A 9 -11.49 -10.71 -5.16
CA SER A 9 -12.89 -10.65 -5.56
C SER A 9 -13.24 -9.40 -6.40
N GLY A 10 -12.34 -8.42 -6.49
CA GLY A 10 -12.58 -7.12 -7.11
C GLY A 10 -13.11 -6.06 -6.15
N PHE A 11 -13.48 -6.45 -4.93
CA PHE A 11 -13.91 -5.50 -3.89
C PHE A 11 -12.73 -4.65 -3.40
N LYS A 12 -12.99 -3.38 -3.09
CA LYS A 12 -12.00 -2.44 -2.55
C LYS A 12 -12.52 -1.87 -1.24
N GLN A 13 -11.70 -1.91 -0.19
CA GLN A 13 -12.07 -1.43 1.14
C GLN A 13 -10.98 -0.56 1.73
N THR A 14 -11.37 0.60 2.26
CA THR A 14 -10.47 1.42 3.08
C THR A 14 -10.64 1.08 4.55
N PHE A 15 -9.53 0.82 5.24
CA PHE A 15 -9.45 0.56 6.67
C PHE A 15 -8.80 1.73 7.39
N ILE A 16 -9.34 2.07 8.55
CA ILE A 16 -8.73 3.01 9.50
C ILE A 16 -8.08 2.17 10.60
N VAL A 17 -6.76 2.24 10.67
CA VAL A 17 -5.95 1.30 11.45
C VAL A 17 -5.13 2.06 12.49
N PRO A 18 -5.05 1.60 13.76
CA PRO A 18 -4.20 2.22 14.76
C PRO A 18 -2.71 2.11 14.37
N LYS A 19 -1.89 3.08 14.79
CA LYS A 19 -0.45 3.12 14.43
C LYS A 19 0.37 1.95 15.02
N CYS A 20 -0.10 1.36 16.12
CA CYS A 20 0.56 0.23 16.77
C CYS A 20 0.22 -1.13 16.15
N MET A 21 -0.69 -1.19 15.18
CA MET A 21 -1.08 -2.45 14.57
C MET A 21 0.06 -3.06 13.75
N LEU A 22 0.31 -4.34 13.95
CA LEU A 22 1.30 -5.08 13.17
C LEU A 22 0.76 -5.39 11.76
N ALA A 23 1.64 -5.32 10.76
CA ALA A 23 1.27 -5.60 9.37
C ALA A 23 0.70 -7.02 9.18
N LEU A 24 1.23 -8.00 9.92
CA LEU A 24 0.76 -9.38 9.87
C LEU A 24 -0.66 -9.51 10.44
N GLU A 25 -0.93 -8.84 11.55
CA GLU A 25 -2.24 -8.82 12.21
C GLU A 25 -3.27 -8.16 11.30
N PHE A 26 -2.94 -6.99 10.74
CA PHE A 26 -3.79 -6.32 9.75
C PHE A 26 -4.10 -7.21 8.55
N ARG A 27 -3.09 -7.86 7.97
CA ARG A 27 -3.27 -8.75 6.81
C ARG A 27 -4.24 -9.89 7.13
N ASN A 28 -4.10 -10.52 8.29
CA ASN A 28 -4.97 -11.62 8.70
C ASN A 28 -6.42 -11.14 8.88
N MET A 29 -6.62 -10.01 9.56
CA MET A 29 -7.94 -9.42 9.74
C MET A 29 -8.59 -9.01 8.41
N ALA A 30 -7.85 -8.33 7.53
CA ALA A 30 -8.36 -7.94 6.22
C ALA A 30 -8.75 -9.17 5.38
N ARG A 31 -7.97 -10.27 5.47
CA ARG A 31 -8.30 -11.53 4.81
C ARG A 31 -9.56 -12.19 5.39
N GLU A 32 -9.74 -12.13 6.70
CA GLU A 32 -10.94 -12.67 7.35
C GLU A 32 -12.22 -11.93 6.93
N ILE A 33 -12.13 -10.61 6.74
CA ILE A 33 -13.27 -9.76 6.36
C ILE A 33 -13.60 -9.88 4.86
N GLY A 34 -12.60 -9.76 3.98
CA GLY A 34 -12.79 -9.60 2.54
C GLY A 34 -12.22 -10.72 1.67
N GLY A 35 -11.64 -11.75 2.28
CA GLY A 35 -11.02 -12.87 1.58
C GLY A 35 -9.61 -12.55 1.05
N ASN A 36 -9.21 -13.22 -0.03
CA ASN A 36 -7.84 -13.12 -0.51
C ASN A 36 -7.47 -11.71 -1.00
N ILE A 37 -6.37 -11.18 -0.47
CA ILE A 37 -5.84 -9.86 -0.81
C ILE A 37 -5.04 -9.94 -2.11
N ALA A 38 -5.26 -8.97 -3.00
CA ALA A 38 -4.49 -8.76 -4.23
C ALA A 38 -3.38 -7.72 -4.01
N SER A 39 -3.72 -6.55 -3.45
CA SER A 39 -2.77 -5.49 -3.14
C SER A 39 -3.22 -4.63 -1.95
N ILE A 40 -2.27 -3.89 -1.38
CA ILE A 40 -2.47 -2.97 -0.26
C ILE A 40 -1.80 -1.64 -0.60
N GLU A 41 -2.54 -0.53 -0.44
CA GLU A 41 -2.07 0.83 -0.67
C GLU A 41 -2.14 1.62 0.64
N PHE A 42 -1.04 2.26 1.01
CA PHE A 42 -0.94 3.05 2.23
C PHE A 42 -1.13 4.53 1.91
N SER A 43 -2.10 5.17 2.54
CA SER A 43 -2.22 6.62 2.45
C SER A 43 -1.11 7.25 3.28
N LEU A 44 -0.06 7.77 2.62
CA LEU A 44 0.89 8.64 3.27
C LEU A 44 0.16 9.94 3.67
N PRO A 45 0.44 10.51 4.85
CA PRO A 45 -0.02 11.86 5.14
C PRO A 45 0.54 12.78 4.06
N SER A 46 -0.34 13.53 3.38
CA SER A 46 0.09 14.56 2.43
C SER A 46 0.94 15.56 3.20
N ARG A 47 2.26 15.40 3.12
CA ARG A 47 3.22 16.44 3.48
C ARG A 47 2.93 17.52 2.44
N ARG A 48 2.30 18.61 2.87
CA ARG A 48 1.93 19.74 2.00
C ARG A 48 3.03 19.94 0.96
N GLN A 49 2.69 19.69 -0.30
CA GLN A 49 3.57 19.91 -1.44
C GLN A 49 4.04 21.37 -1.37
N THR A 50 5.31 21.60 -1.10
CA THR A 50 6.03 22.65 -1.81
C THR A 50 6.14 22.17 -3.25
N ASP A 51 5.48 22.91 -4.14
CA ASP A 51 5.59 22.80 -5.59
C ASP A 51 7.04 22.56 -6.01
N ILE A 52 7.25 21.56 -6.88
CA ILE A 52 8.04 21.62 -8.10
C ILE A 52 7.84 20.29 -8.82
N ALA A 53 7.28 20.40 -10.03
CA ALA A 53 7.05 19.33 -10.97
C ALA A 53 8.33 18.57 -11.33
N SER A 54 8.21 17.27 -11.61
CA SER A 54 8.88 16.57 -12.71
C SER A 54 8.39 15.12 -12.73
N VAL A 55 7.55 14.77 -13.71
CA VAL A 55 7.96 14.06 -14.94
C VAL A 55 8.08 12.55 -14.68
N GLU A 56 7.16 11.81 -15.29
CA GLU A 56 7.31 10.42 -15.74
C GLU A 56 7.61 9.35 -14.67
N LEU A 57 6.54 8.79 -14.10
CA LEU A 57 6.53 7.41 -13.58
C LEU A 57 6.68 6.42 -14.76
N ARG A 58 7.89 6.36 -15.35
CA ARG A 58 8.32 5.24 -16.20
C ARG A 58 9.09 4.25 -15.32
N ASN A 59 8.49 3.07 -15.15
CA ASN A 59 9.15 1.77 -14.99
C ASN A 59 10.56 1.77 -14.37
N GLU A 60 10.68 1.85 -13.05
CA GLU A 60 11.88 1.39 -12.35
C GLU A 60 11.58 0.10 -11.59
N VAL A 61 11.70 -1.01 -12.32
CA VAL A 61 11.99 -2.32 -11.74
C VAL A 61 13.32 -2.19 -11.04
N PHE A 62 13.32 -2.17 -9.70
CA PHE A 62 14.53 -2.27 -8.89
C PHE A 62 15.29 -3.55 -9.25
N ARG A 63 16.31 -3.45 -10.11
CA ARG A 63 17.32 -4.49 -10.28
C ARG A 63 18.49 -4.16 -9.35
N LEU A 64 18.79 -5.10 -8.46
CA LEU A 64 19.97 -5.08 -7.62
C LEU A 64 21.24 -5.15 -8.50
N PRO A 65 22.35 -4.51 -8.09
CA PRO A 65 23.60 -4.63 -8.83
C PRO A 65 24.19 -6.04 -8.65
N ASP A 66 24.59 -6.66 -9.76
CA ASP A 66 25.39 -7.88 -9.75
C ASP A 66 26.81 -7.57 -9.24
N GLU A 67 27.23 -8.33 -8.25
CA GLU A 67 28.55 -8.27 -7.63
C GLU A 67 29.50 -9.17 -8.42
N ARG A 68 30.44 -8.58 -9.18
CA ARG A 68 31.84 -9.02 -9.38
C ARG A 68 32.63 -8.12 -10.31
#